data_AF-A0A7W0PW79-F1
#
_entry.id   AF-A0A7W0PW79-F1
#
_cell.length_a   1.000
_cell.length_b   1.000
_cell.length_c   1.000
_cell.angle_alpha   90.00
_cell.angle_beta   90.00
_cell.angle_gamma   90.00
#
_symmetry.space_group_name_H-M   'P 1'
#
loop_
_entity.id
_entity.type
_entity.pdbx_description
1 polymer ?
#
loop_
_entity_poly.entity_id
_entity_poly.type
_entity_poly.pdbx_seq_one_letter_code
_entity_poly.pdbx_strand_id
1 'polypeptide(L)'
;MRALMLLLGVCALFVAGCGGGSDDEAAAPAPPPVTDPPVTETPAPGKTATRPTAPPIAGTTLDGEKAALADLRGKQVFVNVWSSW
;
A
#
# COMPACT_ATOMS: atom_id res chain seq x y z
N MET A 1 -35.30 18.24 -33.97
CA MET A 1 -34.68 19.47 -33.40
C MET A 1 -34.60 19.46 -31.88
N ARG A 2 -35.67 19.12 -31.14
CA ARG A 2 -35.63 19.00 -29.66
C ARG A 2 -34.69 17.90 -29.13
N ALA A 3 -34.64 16.74 -29.80
CA ALA A 3 -33.72 15.65 -29.45
C ALA A 3 -32.23 15.98 -29.69
N LEU A 4 -31.94 16.85 -30.68
CA LEU A 4 -30.58 17.30 -30.98
C LEU A 4 -30.08 18.29 -29.91
N MET A 5 -30.97 19.10 -29.36
CA MET A 5 -30.67 20.02 -28.26
C MET A 5 -30.43 19.29 -26.92
N LEU A 6 -31.16 18.19 -26.67
CA LEU A 6 -30.95 17.36 -25.48
C LEU A 6 -29.60 16.62 -25.50
N LEU A 7 -29.18 16.13 -26.67
CA LEU A 7 -27.89 15.43 -26.82
C LEU A 7 -26.69 16.39 -26.64
N LEU A 8 -26.80 17.62 -27.13
CA LEU A 8 -25.76 18.64 -26.97
C LEU A 8 -25.63 19.11 -25.51
N GLY A 9 -26.74 19.17 -24.77
CA GLY A 9 -26.75 19.48 -23.34
C GLY A 9 -26.06 18.41 -22.49
N VAL A 10 -26.29 17.13 -22.78
CA VAL A 10 -25.67 16.01 -22.04
C VAL A 10 -24.15 15.98 -22.24
N CYS A 11 -23.64 16.25 -23.44
CA CYS A 11 -22.20 16.30 -23.69
C CYS A 11 -21.48 17.44 -22.94
N ALA A 12 -22.16 18.55 -22.66
CA ALA A 12 -21.58 19.66 -21.90
C ALA A 12 -21.36 19.33 -20.42
N LEU A 13 -22.18 18.45 -19.83
CA LEU A 13 -22.00 18.02 -18.43
C LEU A 13 -20.78 17.11 -18.25
N PHE A 14 -20.38 16.34 -19.26
CA PHE A 14 -19.21 15.44 -19.15
C PHE A 14 -17.87 16.18 -19.12
N VAL A 15 -17.79 17.43 -19.61
CA VAL A 15 -16.53 18.21 -19.62
C VAL A 15 -16.31 18.99 -18.33
N ALA A 16 -17.38 19.35 -17.60
CA ALA A 16 -17.27 20.07 -16.32
C ALA A 16 -16.80 19.18 -15.14
N GLY A 17 -16.78 17.85 -15.31
CA GLY A 17 -16.30 16.91 -14.29
C GLY A 17 -14.79 16.62 -14.33
N CYS A 18 -14.06 17.12 -15.34
CA CYS A 18 -12.63 16.84 -15.51
C CYS A 18 -11.73 18.07 -15.25
N GLY A 19 -12.25 19.12 -14.60
CA GLY A 19 -11.51 20.35 -14.37
C GLY A 19 -11.89 21.07 -13.08
N GLY A 20 -11.09 20.87 -12.04
CA GLY A 20 -10.86 21.88 -11.00
C GLY A 20 -11.93 22.01 -9.92
N GLY A 21 -11.84 21.15 -8.92
CA GLY A 21 -12.44 21.36 -7.60
C GLY A 21 -11.45 20.88 -6.55
N SER A 22 -10.36 21.63 -6.35
CA SER A 22 -9.49 21.43 -5.19
C SER A 22 -10.19 22.03 -3.99
N ASP A 23 -10.95 21.20 -3.28
CA ASP A 23 -11.28 21.51 -1.89
C ASP A 23 -9.98 21.45 -1.11
N ASP A 24 -9.51 22.62 -0.68
CA ASP A 24 -8.42 22.84 0.28
C ASP A 24 -8.90 22.31 1.66
N GLU A 25 -9.12 21.00 1.75
CA GLU A 25 -9.12 20.29 3.02
C GLU A 25 -7.66 20.26 3.46
N ALA A 26 -7.34 21.04 4.48
CA ALA A 26 -6.02 21.09 5.10
C ALA A 26 -5.66 19.69 5.61
N ALA A 27 -5.08 18.89 4.72
CA ALA A 27 -4.48 17.62 5.03
C ALA A 27 -3.47 17.87 6.15
N ALA A 28 -3.65 17.16 7.27
CA ALA A 28 -2.61 17.09 8.27
C ALA A 28 -1.30 16.76 7.55
N PRO A 29 -0.20 17.52 7.80
CA PRO A 29 1.04 17.32 7.08
C PRO A 29 1.40 15.85 7.12
N ALA A 30 1.59 15.26 5.93
CA ALA A 30 2.07 13.89 5.81
C ALA A 30 3.32 13.76 6.69
N PRO A 31 3.46 12.68 7.48
CA PRO A 31 4.69 12.45 8.19
C PRO A 31 5.84 12.49 7.17
N PRO A 32 6.97 13.14 7.51
CA PRO A 32 8.09 13.24 6.58
C PRO A 32 8.44 11.84 6.06
N PRO A 33 8.83 11.71 4.78
CA PRO A 33 9.33 10.44 4.27
C PRO A 33 10.42 9.96 5.22
N VAL A 34 10.24 8.76 5.77
CA VAL A 34 11.24 8.13 6.62
C VAL A 34 12.42 7.80 5.71
N THR A 35 13.31 8.77 5.51
CA THR A 35 14.63 8.58 4.92
C THR A 35 15.53 7.94 5.98
N ASP A 36 15.12 6.79 6.49
CA ASP A 36 16.09 5.93 7.13
C ASP A 36 17.08 5.52 6.01
N PRO A 37 18.39 5.70 6.22
CA PRO A 37 19.36 5.12 5.29
C PRO A 37 19.03 3.65 5.13
N PRO A 38 19.21 3.05 3.93
CA PRO A 38 18.98 1.63 3.75
C PRO A 38 19.75 0.91 4.85
N VAL A 39 19.02 0.23 5.74
CA VAL A 39 19.61 -0.55 6.83
C VAL A 39 20.39 -1.69 6.18
N THR A 40 21.62 -1.37 5.82
CA THR A 40 22.60 -2.29 5.25
C THR A 40 23.36 -2.92 6.41
N GLU A 41 22.67 -3.21 7.51
CA GLU A 41 23.23 -4.02 8.58
C GLU A 41 22.99 -5.48 8.22
N THR A 42 23.72 -5.95 7.21
CA THR A 42 24.06 -7.37 7.17
C THR A 42 25.02 -7.58 8.34
N PRO A 43 24.65 -8.32 9.40
CA PRO A 43 25.58 -8.60 10.47
C PRO A 43 26.83 -9.22 9.86
N ALA A 44 28.00 -8.72 10.26
CA ALA A 44 29.26 -9.33 9.84
C ALA A 44 29.18 -10.86 10.06
N PRO A 45 29.64 -11.69 9.10
CA PRO A 45 29.63 -13.13 9.25
C PRO A 45 30.22 -13.52 10.61
N GLY A 46 29.46 -14.26 11.43
CA GLY A 46 29.92 -14.73 12.73
C GLY A 46 29.53 -13.89 13.95
N LYS A 47 28.83 -12.75 13.80
CA LYS A 47 28.16 -12.09 14.92
C LYS A 47 26.71 -12.60 15.02
N THR A 48 26.45 -13.52 15.94
CA THR A 48 25.08 -13.86 16.34
C THR A 48 24.46 -12.67 17.06
N ALA A 49 23.82 -11.78 16.30
CA ALA A 49 22.90 -10.83 16.89
C ALA A 49 21.76 -11.64 17.52
N THR A 50 21.58 -11.52 18.84
CA THR A 50 20.40 -12.08 19.51
C THR A 50 19.18 -11.35 18.99
N ARG A 51 18.47 -11.96 18.04
CA ARG A 51 17.18 -11.45 17.56
C ARG A 51 16.07 -12.11 18.37
N PRO A 52 15.08 -11.33 18.85
CA PRO A 52 13.89 -11.93 19.44
C PRO A 52 13.19 -12.80 18.41
N THR A 53 12.53 -13.84 18.90
CA THR A 53 11.68 -14.70 18.06
C THR A 53 10.61 -13.86 17.38
N ALA A 54 10.42 -14.04 16.08
CA ALA A 54 9.32 -13.39 15.36
C ALA A 54 7.97 -13.78 15.98
N PRO A 55 7.01 -12.83 16.07
CA PRO A 55 5.69 -13.14 16.61
C PRO A 55 4.98 -14.21 15.77
N PRO A 56 4.01 -14.93 16.36
CA PRO A 56 3.15 -15.81 15.58
C PRO A 56 2.33 -14.97 14.59
N ILE A 57 2.53 -15.21 13.29
CA ILE A 57 1.77 -14.60 12.20
C ILE A 57 1.04 -15.72 11.48
N ALA A 58 -0.28 -15.60 11.38
CA ALA A 58 -1.13 -16.53 10.65
C ALA A 58 -2.28 -15.77 9.99
N GLY A 59 -2.75 -16.26 8.85
CA GLY A 59 -3.81 -15.61 8.09
C GLY A 59 -4.34 -16.48 6.96
N THR A 60 -5.07 -15.83 6.07
CA THR A 60 -5.59 -16.44 4.84
C THR A 60 -4.86 -15.81 3.65
N THR A 61 -4.37 -16.60 2.71
CA THR A 61 -3.74 -16.13 1.46
C THR A 61 -4.77 -15.48 0.53
N LEU A 62 -4.31 -14.83 -0.53
CA LEU A 62 -5.19 -14.25 -1.56
C LEU A 62 -6.07 -15.32 -2.24
N ASP A 63 -5.59 -16.57 -2.30
CA ASP A 63 -6.31 -17.70 -2.89
C ASP A 63 -7.22 -18.43 -1.88
N GLY A 64 -7.31 -17.95 -0.63
CA GLY A 64 -8.20 -18.49 0.40
C GLY A 64 -7.58 -19.59 1.29
N GLU A 65 -6.31 -19.92 1.12
CA GLU A 65 -5.63 -20.95 1.90
C GLU A 65 -5.19 -20.44 3.28
N LYS A 66 -5.03 -21.33 4.25
CA LYS A 66 -4.42 -20.98 5.55
C LYS A 66 -2.91 -20.97 5.43
N ALA A 67 -2.28 -19.93 5.97
CA ALA A 67 -0.82 -19.81 6.02
C ALA A 67 -0.37 -19.30 7.39
N ALA A 68 0.71 -19.87 7.91
CA ALA A 68 1.39 -19.37 9.11
C ALA A 68 2.91 -19.30 8.91
N LEU A 69 3.56 -18.35 9.60
CA LEU A 69 5.03 -18.24 9.58
C LEU A 69 5.70 -19.48 10.19
N ALA A 70 4.98 -20.26 11.00
CA ALA A 70 5.44 -21.54 11.55
C ALA A 70 5.62 -22.62 10.48
N ASP A 71 4.86 -22.56 9.38
CA ASP A 71 4.94 -23.55 8.29
C ASP A 71 6.22 -23.35 7.45
N LEU A 72 6.86 -22.18 7.54
CA LEU A 72 8.06 -21.80 6.81
C LEU A 72 9.35 -21.92 7.64
N ARG A 73 9.32 -22.63 8.77
CA ARG A 73 10.52 -22.81 9.61
C ARG A 73 11.66 -23.46 8.82
N GLY A 74 12.88 -23.03 9.12
CA GLY A 74 14.09 -23.47 8.39
C GLY A 74 14.33 -22.75 7.05
N LYS A 75 13.41 -21.89 6.61
CA LYS A 75 13.59 -21.03 5.44
C LYS A 75 13.87 -19.59 5.88
N GLN A 76 14.72 -18.88 5.14
CA GLN A 76 14.84 -17.44 5.30
C GLN A 76 13.58 -16.80 4.68
N VAL A 77 12.82 -16.07 5.49
CA VAL A 77 11.56 -15.44 5.08
C VAL A 77 11.70 -13.93 5.21
N PHE A 78 11.23 -13.21 4.19
CA PHE A 78 11.07 -11.76 4.21
C PHE A 78 9.58 -11.43 4.36
N VAL A 79 9.23 -10.64 5.36
CA VAL A 79 7.84 -10.22 5.62
C VAL A 79 7.69 -8.78 5.17
N ASN A 80 6.84 -8.56 4.16
CA ASN A 80 6.54 -7.24 3.62
C ASN A 80 5.13 -6.80 4.03
N VAL A 81 5.01 -5.61 4.65
CA VAL A 81 3.73 -5.01 5.03
C VAL A 81 3.43 -3.88 4.05
N TRP A 82 2.28 -3.95 3.38
CA TRP A 82 1.94 -3.03 2.29
C TRP A 82 0.43 -2.79 2.19
N SER A 83 0.05 -1.76 1.43
CA SER A 83 -1.33 -1.44 1.08
C SER A 83 -1.42 -0.94 -0.37
N SER A 84 -2.59 -1.04 -0.99
CA SER A 84 -2.84 -0.70 -2.40
C SER A 84 -3.26 0.75 -2.64
N TRP A 85 -3.55 1.51 -1.58
CA TRP A 85 -3.98 2.91 -1.66
C TRP A 85 -2.79 3.87 -1.62
#